data_AF-A0A957KZJ6-F1
#
_entry.id   AF-A0A957KZJ6-F1
#
_cell.length_a   1.000
_cell.length_b   1.000
_cell.length_c   1.000
_cell.angle_alpha   90.00
_cell.angle_beta   90.00
_cell.angle_gamma   90.00
#
_symmetry.space_group_name_H-M   'P 1'
#
loop_
_entity.id
_entity.type
_entity.pdbx_description
1 polymer ?
#
loop_
_entity_poly.entity_id
_entity_poly.type
_entity_poly.pdbx_seq_one_letter_code
_entity_poly.pdbx_strand_id
1 'polypeptide(L)' 'MTLNTHTPRIPYRETITSTASAEHTHKKQSGGAGQYARVMLRVES' A
#
# COMPACT_ATOMS: atom_id res chain seq x y z
N MET A 1 7.18 -32.74 24.39
CA MET A 1 6.09 -32.34 23.47
C MET A 1 5.52 -31.04 24.00
N THR A 2 5.91 -29.91 23.42
CA THR A 2 5.48 -28.58 23.91
C THR A 2 4.18 -28.18 23.21
N LEU A 3 3.14 -27.91 24.00
CA LEU A 3 1.84 -27.49 23.49
C LEU A 3 1.88 -25.97 23.24
N ASN A 4 1.82 -25.56 21.97
CA ASN A 4 1.81 -24.15 21.61
C ASN A 4 0.38 -23.61 21.75
N THR A 5 0.09 -22.94 22.86
CA THR A 5 -1.15 -22.18 23.06
C THR A 5 -0.90 -20.72 22.78
N HIS A 6 -1.31 -20.24 21.61
CA HIS A 6 -1.35 -18.82 21.29
C HIS A 6 -2.77 -18.41 20.97
N THR A 7 -3.17 -17.22 21.42
CA THR A 7 -4.49 -16.68 21.13
C THR A 7 -4.69 -16.59 19.62
N PRO A 8 -5.76 -17.18 19.05
CA PRO A 8 -6.01 -17.11 17.63
C PRO A 8 -6.25 -15.66 17.22
N ARG A 9 -5.61 -15.23 16.13
CA ARG A 9 -5.80 -13.90 15.56
C ARG A 9 -6.97 -13.92 14.59
N ILE A 10 -7.84 -12.92 14.69
CA ILE A 10 -8.95 -12.72 13.75
C ILE A 10 -8.39 -12.04 12.49
N PRO A 11 -8.66 -12.57 11.27
CA PRO A 11 -8.21 -11.95 10.03
C PRO A 11 -9.13 -10.77 9.65
N TYR A 12 -8.86 -9.61 10.23
CA TYR A 12 -9.58 -8.37 9.90
C TYR A 12 -9.31 -7.92 8.46
N ARG A 13 -10.29 -7.24 7.87
CA ARG A 13 -10.23 -6.65 6.53
C ARG A 13 -10.51 -5.16 6.61
N GLU A 14 -9.83 -4.39 5.79
CA GLU A 14 -10.03 -2.95 5.66
C GLU A 14 -10.63 -2.66 4.28
N THR A 15 -11.49 -1.65 4.21
CA THR A 15 -12.08 -1.14 2.96
C THR A 15 -12.21 0.38 3.03
N ILE A 16 -12.39 1.01 1.88
CA ILE A 16 -12.69 2.44 1.78
C ILE A 16 -14.20 2.68 1.92
N THR A 17 -14.59 3.84 2.43
CA THR A 17 -16.00 4.24 2.61
C THR A 17 -16.51 5.17 1.52
N SER A 18 -15.62 5.77 0.73
CA SER A 18 -15.94 6.72 -0.32
C SER A 18 -14.92 6.65 -1.45
N THR A 19 -15.31 7.13 -2.64
CA THR A 19 -14.39 7.24 -3.77
C THR A 19 -13.26 8.24 -3.45
N ALA A 20 -12.05 7.91 -3.87
CA ALA A 20 -10.87 8.74 -3.64
C ALA A 20 -9.97 8.76 -4.88
N SER A 21 -9.36 9.91 -5.15
CA SER A 21 -8.34 10.06 -6.19
C SER A 21 -7.01 10.44 -5.56
N ALA A 22 -5.93 9.85 -6.07
CA ALA A 22 -4.57 10.12 -5.60
C ALA A 22 -3.62 10.26 -6.78
N GLU A 23 -2.67 11.19 -6.68
CA GLU A 23 -1.61 11.36 -7.65
C GLU A 23 -0.26 11.22 -6.95
N HIS A 24 0.64 10.43 -7.53
CA HIS A 24 2.00 10.28 -7.04
C HIS A 24 3.00 10.48 -8.16
N THR A 25 4.03 11.28 -7.89
CA THR A 25 5.14 11.46 -8.80
C THR A 25 6.43 10.99 -8.14
N HIS A 26 7.00 9.91 -8.67
CA HIS A 26 8.33 9.44 -8.32
C HIS A 26 9.35 10.12 -9.21
N LYS A 27 10.14 11.05 -8.66
CA LYS A 27 11.32 11.61 -9.34
C LYS A 27 12.53 11.37 -8.45
N LYS A 28 13.47 10.57 -8.93
CA LYS A 28 14.70 10.29 -8.19
C LYS A 28 15.88 10.29 -9.13
N GLN A 29 16.92 11.03 -8.77
CA GLN A 29 18.20 10.99 -9.45
C GLN A 29 19.28 10.78 -8.39
N SER A 30 20.11 9.75 -8.55
CA SER A 30 21.18 9.44 -7.60
C SER A 30 22.42 8.99 -8.39
N GLY A 31 23.11 9.97 -8.99
CA GLY A 31 24.24 9.76 -9.91
C GLY A 31 23.83 9.18 -11.27
N GLY A 32 24.28 9.77 -12.38
CA GLY A 32 23.91 9.31 -13.73
C GLY A 32 22.45 9.59 -14.11
N ALA A 33 21.87 8.74 -14.96
CA ALA A 33 20.50 8.90 -15.47
C ALA A 33 19.44 8.76 -14.36
N GLY A 34 18.49 9.68 -14.32
CA GLY A 34 17.42 9.72 -13.32
C GLY A 34 16.24 8.79 -13.64
N GLN A 35 15.40 8.57 -12.63
CA GLN A 35 14.12 7.87 -12.70
C GLN A 35 12.98 8.87 -12.58
N TYR A 36 11.98 8.73 -13.44
CA TYR A 36 10.76 9.53 -13.43
C TYR A 36 9.55 8.63 -13.69
N ALA A 37 8.54 8.74 -12.82
CA ALA A 37 7.23 8.16 -13.02
C ALA A 37 6.15 9.06 -12.41
N ARG A 38 5.00 9.17 -13.07
CA ARG A 38 3.80 9.83 -12.54
C ARG A 38 2.63 8.88 -12.67
N VAL A 39 1.90 8.70 -11.59
CA VAL A 39 0.75 7.79 -11.51
C VAL A 39 -0.43 8.54 -10.96
N MET A 40 -1.58 8.37 -11.60
CA MET A 40 -2.88 8.79 -11.08
C MET A 40 -3.70 7.54 -10.79
N LEU A 41 -4.25 7.46 -9.59
CA LEU A 41 -5.08 6.37 -9.10
C LEU A 41 -6.46 6.91 -8.75
N ARG A 42 -7.49 6.13 -9.06
CA ARG A 42 -8.85 6.31 -8.54
C ARG A 42 -9.25 5.02 -7.84
N VAL A 43 -9.71 5.14 -6.60
CA VAL A 43 -10.15 4.02 -5.78
C VAL A 43 -11.63 4.21 -5.48
N GLU A 44 -12.41 3.17 -5.70
CA GLU A 44 -13.87 3.14 -5.50
C GLU A 44 -14.24 1.92 -4.64
N SER A 45 -15.27 2.08 -3.81
CA SER A 45 -15.72 1.08 -2.82
C SER A 45 -16.34 -0.15 -3.46
#